data_AF-A0A1Y2T6F9-F1
#
_entry.id   AF-A0A1Y2T6F9-F1
#
_cell.length_a   1.000
_cell.length_b   1.000
_cell.length_c   1.000
_cell.angle_alpha   90.00
_cell.angle_beta   90.00
_cell.angle_gamma   90.00
#
_symmetry.space_group_name_H-M   'P 1'
#
loop_
_entity.id
_entity.type
_entity.pdbx_description
1 polymer ?
#
loop_
_entity_poly.entity_id
_entity_poly.type
_entity_poly.pdbx_seq_one_letter_code
_entity_poly.pdbx_strand_id
1 'polypeptide(L)' 'LKDVCHEIFGDGIMSAIDFSIDVKKVKGDEGEDRAQIILNGKWLRYKKF' A
#
# COMPACT_ATOMS: atom_id res chain seq x y z
N LEU A 1 -7.57 -6.93 -2.98
CA LEU A 1 -6.36 -6.08 -2.87
C LEU A 1 -5.30 -6.46 -3.91
N LYS A 2 -4.94 -7.75 -3.99
CA LYS A 2 -4.02 -8.25 -5.02
C LYS A 2 -4.49 -7.91 -6.45
N ASP A 3 -5.76 -8.15 -6.77
CA ASP A 3 -6.32 -7.84 -8.10
C ASP A 3 -6.28 -6.34 -8.43
N VAL A 4 -6.67 -5.48 -7.48
CA VAL A 4 -6.64 -4.01 -7.66
C VAL A 4 -5.21 -3.50 -7.90
N CYS A 5 -4.22 -4.05 -7.19
CA CYS A 5 -2.82 -3.68 -7.44
C CYS A 5 -2.32 -4.16 -8.81
N HIS A 6 -2.78 -5.33 -9.27
CA HIS A 6 -2.46 -5.85 -10.61
C HIS A 6 -3.13 -5.05 -11.73
N GLU A 7 -4.33 -4.52 -11.51
CA GLU A 7 -5.00 -3.63 -12.47
C GLU A 7 -4.31 -2.26 -12.60
N ILE A 8 -3.84 -1.69 -11.50
CA ILE A 8 -3.24 -0.34 -11.49
C ILE A 8 -1.77 -0.36 -11.90
N PHE A 9 -0.99 -1.36 -11.46
CA PHE A 9 0.47 -1.40 -11.63
C PHE A 9 0.98 -2.52 -12.55
N GLY A 10 0.09 -3.40 -13.02
CA GLY A 10 0.43 -4.56 -13.85
C GLY A 10 1.03 -5.72 -13.06
N ASP A 11 1.46 -6.77 -13.77
CA ASP A 11 2.09 -7.95 -13.18
C ASP A 11 3.38 -7.59 -12.40
N GLY A 12 3.33 -7.77 -11.09
CA GLY A 12 4.44 -7.47 -10.19
C GLY A 12 4.13 -7.80 -8.74
N ILE A 13 5.11 -7.52 -7.88
CA ILE A 13 4.98 -7.58 -6.42
C ILE A 13 5.45 -6.28 -5.78
N MET A 14 4.84 -5.95 -4.65
CA MET A 14 5.33 -4.89 -3.78
C MET A 14 6.57 -5.42 -3.03
N SER A 15 7.69 -4.73 -3.18
CA SER A 15 8.91 -5.02 -2.42
C SER A 15 8.67 -4.84 -0.92
N ALA A 16 9.08 -5.82 -0.13
CA ALA A 16 9.10 -5.73 1.34
C ALA A 16 10.42 -5.15 1.91
N ILE A 17 11.44 -4.95 1.06
CA ILE A 17 12.75 -4.41 1.46
C ILE A 17 12.71 -2.88 1.41
N ASP A 18 12.35 -2.34 0.24
CA ASP A 18 12.06 -0.91 0.06
C ASP A 18 10.59 -0.62 0.36
N PHE A 19 10.26 -0.61 1.66
CA PHE A 19 8.92 -0.44 2.18
C PHE A 19 8.91 0.54 3.36
N SER A 20 7.90 1.41 3.41
CA SER A 20 7.68 2.36 4.50
C SER A 20 6.24 2.27 5.00
N ILE A 21 6.09 2.20 6.32
CA ILE A 21 4.80 2.25 7.00
C ILE A 21 4.72 3.59 7.73
N ASP A 22 3.67 4.35 7.46
CA ASP A 22 3.33 5.56 8.21
C ASP A 22 1.99 5.34 8.93
N VAL A 23 1.99 5.51 10.26
CA VAL A 23 0.80 5.33 11.08
C VAL A 23 0.42 6.67 11.66
N LYS A 24 -0.78 7.14 11.30
CA LYS A 24 -1.32 8.41 11.75
C LYS A 24 -2.63 8.20 12.48
N LYS A 25 -2.79 8.92 13.58
CA LYS A 25 -4.07 9.02 14.27
C LYS A 25 -4.88 10.11 13.59
N VAL A 26 -6.02 9.74 13.01
CA VAL A 26 -6.95 10.65 12.35
C VAL A 26 -8.27 10.64 13.12
N LYS A 27 -8.99 11.76 13.14
CA LYS A 27 -10.34 11.77 13.69
C LYS A 27 -11.34 11.40 12.59
N GLY A 28 -12.22 10.45 12.90
CA GLY A 28 -13.36 10.11 12.06
C GLY A 28 -14.42 11.22 12.06
N ASP A 29 -15.38 11.10 11.15
CA ASP A 29 -16.46 12.08 10.99
C ASP A 29 -17.34 12.22 12.23
N GLU A 30 -17.39 11.19 13.10
CA GLU A 30 -18.14 11.20 14.37
C GLU A 30 -17.26 11.54 15.59
N GLY A 31 -16.02 11.99 15.34
CA GLY A 31 -15.07 12.42 16.37
C GLY A 31 -14.29 11.28 17.05
N GLU A 32 -14.47 10.05 16.57
CA GLU A 32 -13.76 8.87 17.05
C GLU A 32 -12.31 8.81 16.55
N ASP A 33 -11.45 8.21 17.35
CA ASP A 33 -10.04 8.04 17.02
C ASP A 33 -9.85 6.89 16.03
N ARG A 34 -9.41 7.20 14.82
CA ARG A 34 -9.13 6.22 13.76
C ARG A 34 -7.62 6.12 13.53
N ALA A 35 -7.15 4.90 13.28
CA ALA A 35 -5.77 4.65 12.85
C ALA A 35 -5.73 4.59 11.33
N GLN A 36 -5.06 5.56 10.71
CA GLN A 36 -4.72 5.54 9.30
C GLN A 36 -3.34 4.90 9.14
N ILE A 37 -3.28 3.81 8.38
CA ILE A 37 -2.03 3.11 8.06
C ILE A 37 -1.78 3.30 6.57
N ILE A 38 -0.67 3.96 6.24
CA ILE A 38 -0.22 4.16 4.87
C ILE A 38 0.94 3.20 4.62
N LEU A 39 0.73 2.26 3.71
CA LEU A 39 1.71 1.27 3.28
C LEU A 39 2.28 1.74 1.94
N ASN A 40 3.55 2.16 1.90
CA ASN A 40 4.22 2.60 0.68
C ASN A 40 5.38 1.65 0.36
N GLY A 41 5.22 0.84 -0.69
CA GLY A 41 6.24 -0.09 -1.14
C GLY A 41 6.55 0.06 -2.61
N LYS A 42 7.82 -0.08 -2.96
CA LYS A 42 8.26 -0.05 -4.36
C LYS A 42 7.65 -1.21 -5.14
N TRP A 43 6.96 -0.90 -6.23
CA TRP A 43 6.39 -1.93 -7.12
C TRP A 43 7.47 -2.51 -8.05
N LEU A 44 7.72 -3.81 -7.93
CA LEU A 44 8.63 -4.56 -8.77
C LEU A 44 7.84 -5.31 -9.83
N ARG A 45 7.85 -4.81 -11.06
CA ARG A 45 7.25 -5.49 -12.21
C ARG A 45 8.01 -6.77 -12.51
N TYR A 46 7.29 -7.86 -12.75
CA TYR A 46 7.90 -9.09 -13.22
C TYR A 46 8.43 -8.88 -14.64
N LYS A 47 9.74 -9.04 -14.84
CA LYS A 47 10.28 -9.19 -16.19
C LYS A 47 9.93 -10.59 -16.70
N LYS A 48 9.09 -10.66 -17.73
CA LYS A 48 9.00 -11.87 -18.57
C LYS A 48 10.31 -11.93 -19.37
N PHE A 49 11.16 -12.89 -19.01
CA PHE A 49 12.27 -13.33 -19.85
C PHE A 49 11.78 -14.45 -20.77
#